data_AF-A0A8S9J386-F1
#
_entry.id   AF-A0A8S9J386-F1
#
_cell.length_a   1.000
_cell.length_b   1.000
_cell.length_c   1.000
_cell.angle_alpha   90.00
_cell.angle_beta   90.00
_cell.angle_gamma   90.00
#
_symmetry.space_group_name_H-M   'P 1'
#
loop_
_entity.id
_entity.type
_entity.pdbx_description
1 polymer ?
#
loop_
_entity_poly.entity_id
_entity_poly.type
_entity_poly.pdbx_seq_one_letter_code
_entity_poly.pdbx_strand_id
1 'polypeptide(L)'
;MFYFVINLQEECIQVKLDIQCHVQGDIVLELINLHDDLVREEMVFRIMFNTAFVRGNVLKVQSDEMDILWEAKDQFPGEFKAEVRPL
;
A
#
# COMPACT_ATOMS: atom_id res chain seq x y z
N MET A 1 -5.45 14.57 11.06
CA MET A 1 -6.52 13.74 10.46
C MET A 1 -5.91 13.25 9.16
N PHE A 2 -5.42 12.00 9.12
CA PHE A 2 -4.77 11.47 7.94
C PHE A 2 -5.82 10.74 7.12
N TYR A 3 -6.00 11.13 5.87
CA TYR A 3 -6.68 10.32 4.88
C TYR A 3 -5.59 9.63 4.07
N PHE A 4 -5.72 8.34 3.80
CA PHE A 4 -4.72 7.64 2.98
C PHE A 4 -5.16 7.66 1.54
N VAL A 5 -4.32 8.26 0.70
CA VAL A 5 -4.38 8.06 -0.75
C VAL A 5 -3.24 7.13 -1.12
N ILE A 6 -3.55 5.92 -1.58
CA ILE A 6 -2.57 5.00 -2.18
C ILE A 6 -2.64 5.12 -3.69
N ASN A 7 -1.49 5.32 -4.35
CA ASN A 7 -1.36 5.24 -5.80
C ASN A 7 -0.52 4.03 -6.16
N LEU A 8 -1.12 3.07 -6.86
CA LEU A 8 -0.42 1.94 -7.46
C LEU A 8 -0.15 2.26 -8.94
N GLN A 9 1.07 2.02 -9.41
CA GLN A 9 1.41 2.10 -10.84
C GLN A 9 1.77 0.70 -11.34
N GLU A 10 0.80 0.03 -11.96
CA GLU A 10 1.04 -1.07 -12.90
C GLU A 10 0.79 -0.57 -14.31
N GLU A 11 1.42 -1.16 -15.33
CA GLU A 11 1.40 -0.79 -16.76
C GLU A 11 0.22 0.14 -17.19
N CYS A 12 0.36 1.44 -16.90
CA CYS A 12 -0.59 2.51 -17.23
C CYS A 12 -1.91 2.63 -16.43
N ILE A 13 -2.15 1.88 -15.34
CA ILE A 13 -3.36 2.01 -14.50
C ILE A 13 -2.98 2.57 -13.12
N GLN A 14 -3.52 3.76 -12.80
CA GLN A 14 -3.43 4.36 -11.48
C GLN A 14 -4.65 3.97 -10.66
N VAL A 15 -4.45 3.16 -9.61
CA VAL A 15 -5.50 2.87 -8.62
C VAL A 15 -5.37 3.85 -7.45
N LYS A 16 -6.46 4.53 -7.10
CA LYS A 16 -6.54 5.45 -5.95
C LYS A 16 -7.45 4.86 -4.88
N LEU A 17 -6.88 4.51 -3.72
CA LEU A 17 -7.67 4.16 -2.52
C LEU A 17 -7.80 5.41 -1.66
N ASP A 18 -9.02 5.80 -1.26
CA ASP A 18 -9.25 6.89 -0.31
C ASP A 18 -9.80 6.31 1.01
N ILE A 19 -8.98 6.34 2.07
CA ILE A 19 -9.36 5.84 3.39
C ILE A 19 -9.77 7.01 4.27
N GLN A 20 -11.07 7.09 4.57
CA GLN A 20 -11.67 8.17 5.37
C GLN A 20 -11.77 7.79 6.85
N CYS A 21 -10.64 7.56 7.50
CA CYS A 21 -10.60 7.28 8.94
C CYS A 21 -9.46 8.02 9.65
N HIS A 22 -9.64 8.29 10.94
CA HIS A 22 -8.58 8.90 11.74
C HIS A 22 -7.64 7.84 12.26
N VAL A 23 -6.36 7.96 11.91
CA VAL A 23 -5.31 7.13 12.50
C VAL A 23 -4.15 7.97 13.02
N GLN A 24 -3.38 7.39 13.95
CA GLN A 24 -2.19 7.99 14.56
C GLN A 24 -1.29 6.87 15.10
N GLY A 25 0.02 7.12 15.18
CA GLY A 25 1.02 6.14 15.62
C GLY A 25 1.52 5.27 14.46
N ASP A 26 1.83 4.02 14.79
CA ASP A 26 2.27 2.97 13.85
C ASP A 26 1.08 2.37 13.11
N ILE A 27 1.15 2.37 11.79
CA ILE A 27 0.10 1.91 10.88
C ILE A 27 0.64 0.75 10.05
N VAL A 28 -0.19 -0.28 9.91
CA VAL A 28 0.00 -1.37 8.97
C VAL A 28 -1.12 -1.30 7.95
N LEU A 29 -0.77 -1.28 6.68
CA LEU A 29 -1.70 -1.38 5.58
C LEU A 29 -1.42 -2.65 4.81
N GLU A 30 -2.44 -3.48 4.64
CA GLU A 30 -2.34 -4.77 3.96
C GLU A 30 -3.28 -4.78 2.77
N LEU A 31 -2.74 -5.13 1.60
CA LEU A 31 -3.52 -5.42 0.40
C LEU A 31 -3.62 -6.92 0.25
N ILE A 32 -4.83 -7.43 0.08
CA ILE A 32 -5.11 -8.85 -0.14
C ILE A 32 -5.84 -9.06 -1.46
N ASN A 33 -5.59 -10.20 -2.09
CA ASN A 33 -6.35 -10.71 -3.20
C ASN A 33 -7.37 -11.71 -2.66
N LEU A 34 -8.64 -11.45 -2.93
CA LEU A 34 -9.72 -12.36 -2.59
C LEU A 34 -10.06 -13.19 -3.82
N HIS A 35 -9.92 -14.51 -3.70
CA HIS A 35 -10.23 -15.44 -4.79
C HIS A 35 -11.72 -15.43 -5.13
N ASP A 36 -12.07 -15.92 -6.32
CA ASP A 36 -13.45 -15.96 -6.84
C ASP A 36 -14.44 -16.68 -5.92
N ASP A 37 -13.97 -17.58 -5.06
CA ASP A 37 -14.79 -18.27 -4.07
C ASP A 37 -15.14 -17.42 -2.84
N LEU A 38 -14.59 -16.21 -2.74
CA LEU A 38 -14.77 -15.26 -1.65
C LEU A 38 -14.37 -15.79 -0.27
N VAL A 39 -13.55 -16.86 -0.23
CA VAL A 39 -13.12 -17.51 1.01
C VAL A 39 -11.60 -17.48 1.13
N ARG A 40 -10.88 -17.63 0.02
CA ARG A 40 -9.41 -17.66 0.05
C ARG A 40 -8.83 -16.27 -0.14
N GLU A 41 -8.10 -15.82 0.89
CA GLU A 41 -7.35 -14.58 0.89
C GLU A 41 -5.87 -14.88 0.70
N GLU A 42 -5.22 -14.15 -0.20
CA GLU A 42 -3.77 -14.17 -0.41
C GLU A 42 -3.22 -12.75 -0.22
N MET A 43 -2.21 -12.60 0.63
CA MET A 43 -1.60 -11.30 0.86
C MET A 43 -0.79 -10.87 -0.38
N VAL A 44 -1.09 -9.69 -0.89
CA VAL A 44 -0.42 -9.11 -2.05
C VAL A 44 0.83 -8.36 -1.59
N PHE A 45 0.66 -7.39 -0.69
CA PHE A 45 1.76 -6.74 0.02
C PHE A 45 1.28 -6.09 1.32
N ARG A 46 2.23 -5.80 2.20
CA ARG A 46 2.01 -5.01 3.42
C ARG A 46 2.99 -3.83 3.49
N ILE A 47 2.49 -2.69 3.96
CA ILE A 47 3.24 -1.46 4.19
C ILE A 47 3.13 -1.10 5.68
N MET A 48 4.27 -0.83 6.31
CA MET A 48 4.34 -0.38 7.70
C MET A 48 4.97 1.00 7.78
N PHE A 49 4.28 1.95 8.41
CA PHE A 49 4.81 3.30 8.59
C PHE A 49 4.24 3.94 9.85
N ASN A 50 4.96 4.92 10.41
CA ASN A 50 4.46 5.71 11.52
C ASN A 50 4.05 7.11 11.04
N THR A 51 2.84 7.52 11.42
CA THR A 51 2.23 8.82 11.05
C THR A 51 3.09 10.03 11.45
N ALA A 52 3.98 9.91 12.44
CA ALA A 52 4.90 10.97 12.82
C ALA A 52 5.93 11.32 11.73
N PHE A 53 6.16 10.42 10.78
CA PHE A 53 7.08 10.60 9.64
C PHE A 53 6.37 11.01 8.35
N VAL A 54 5.04 10.98 8.32
CA VAL A 54 4.20 11.48 7.21
C VAL A 54 3.97 12.98 7.41
N ARG A 55 5.04 13.78 7.35
CA ARG A 55 4.98 15.24 7.61
C ARG A 55 4.94 16.04 6.32
N GLY A 56 3.73 16.44 5.91
CA GLY A 56 3.48 17.44 4.84
C GLY A 56 3.89 17.02 3.42
N ASN A 57 4.48 15.84 3.27
CA ASN A 57 4.97 15.28 2.02
C ASN A 57 4.36 13.89 1.80
N VAL A 58 4.46 13.44 0.54
CA VAL A 58 4.15 12.08 0.14
C VAL A 58 5.19 11.13 0.72
N LEU A 59 4.79 10.16 1.53
CA LEU A 59 5.61 9.00 1.84
C LEU A 59 5.58 8.07 0.62
N LYS A 60 6.72 7.91 -0.04
CA LYS A 60 6.87 6.94 -1.13
C LYS A 60 7.43 5.66 -0.54
N VAL A 61 6.83 4.53 -0.90
CA VAL A 61 7.25 3.20 -0.49
C VAL A 61 7.56 2.42 -1.75
N GLN A 62 8.80 2.01 -1.92
CA GLN A 62 9.26 1.18 -3.04
C GLN A 62 8.99 -0.31 -2.75
N SER A 63 8.97 -1.14 -3.78
CA SER A 63 8.70 -2.58 -3.65
C SER A 63 9.67 -3.34 -2.73
N ASP A 64 10.89 -2.85 -2.55
CA ASP A 64 11.89 -3.41 -1.61
C ASP A 64 11.66 -2.98 -0.15
N GLU A 65 10.87 -1.94 0.08
CA GLU A 65 10.43 -1.46 1.40
C GLU A 65 9.08 -2.07 1.83
N MET A 66 8.44 -2.84 0.95
CA MET A 66 7.19 -3.54 1.22
C MET A 66 7.43 -4.98 1.66
N ASP A 67 6.58 -5.45 2.57
CA ASP A 67 6.50 -6.86 2.90
C ASP A 67 5.66 -7.56 1.82
N ILE A 68 6.32 -8.14 0.83
CA ILE A 68 5.72 -8.91 -0.28
C ILE A 68 5.99 -10.41 -0.05
N LEU A 69 5.01 -11.27 -0.32
CA LEU A 69 5.24 -12.72 -0.31
C LEU A 69 6.39 -13.09 -1.25
N TRP A 70 7.29 -13.96 -0.80
CA TRP A 70 8.49 -14.30 -1.55
C TRP A 70 8.16 -14.89 -2.93
N GLU A 71 7.09 -15.69 -2.98
CA GLU A 71 6.54 -16.33 -4.19
C GLU A 71 5.92 -15.32 -5.17
N ALA A 72 5.49 -14.16 -4.67
CA ALA A 72 4.86 -13.10 -5.46
C ALA A 72 5.84 -11.98 -5.86
N LYS A 73 7.06 -11.99 -5.34
CA LYS A 73 8.02 -10.89 -5.51
C LYS A 73 8.37 -10.60 -6.98
N ASP A 74 8.46 -11.64 -7.80
CA ASP A 74 8.75 -11.52 -9.25
C ASP A 74 7.53 -11.10 -10.09
N GLN A 75 6.34 -11.03 -9.48
CA GLN A 75 5.10 -10.63 -10.15
C GLN A 75 4.91 -9.12 -10.19
N PHE A 76 5.59 -8.39 -9.30
CA PHE A 76 5.52 -6.92 -9.28
C PHE A 76 6.52 -6.33 -10.29
N PRO A 77 6.09 -5.35 -11.11
CA PRO A 77 7.00 -4.58 -11.93
C PRO A 77 8.10 -3.93 -11.07
N GLY A 78 9.33 -3.86 -11.58
CA GLY A 78 10.44 -3.24 -10.84
C GLY A 78 10.22 -1.76 -10.46
N GLU A 79 9.31 -1.06 -11.14
CA GLU A 79 8.92 0.33 -10.85
C GLU A 79 7.69 0.45 -9.94
N PHE A 80 7.17 -0.68 -9.43
CA PHE A 80 6.02 -0.70 -8.53
C PHE A 80 6.33 0.08 -7.26
N LYS A 81 5.45 1.03 -6.94
CA LYS A 81 5.54 1.87 -5.74
C LYS A 81 4.17 2.20 -5.21
N ALA A 82 4.11 2.45 -3.92
CA ALA A 82 2.97 3.04 -3.25
C ALA A 82 3.33 4.45 -2.78
N GLU A 83 2.32 5.30 -2.72
CA GLU A 83 2.44 6.64 -2.17
C GLU A 83 1.42 6.80 -1.06
N VAL A 84 1.79 7.40 0.06
CA VAL A 84 0.91 7.74 1.17
C VAL A 84 0.94 9.26 1.32
N ARG A 85 -0.22 9.90 1.16
CA ARG A 85 -0.34 11.36 1.19
C ARG A 85 -1.26 11.80 2.33
N PRO A 86 -0.84 12.71 3.22
CA PRO A 86 -1.79 13.43 4.06
C PRO A 86 -2.63 14.38 3.18
N LEU A 87 -3.94 14.46 3.44
CA LEU A 87 -4.79 15.54 2.88
C LEU A 87 -4.56 16.86 3.63
#